data_AF-A0A5R9ECI1-F1
#
_entry.id   AF-A0A5R9ECI1-F1
#
_cell.length_a   1.000
_cell.length_b   1.000
_cell.length_c   1.000
_cell.angle_alpha   90.00
_cell.angle_beta   90.00
_cell.angle_gamma   90.00
#
_symmetry.space_group_name_H-M   'P 1'
#
loop_
_entity.id
_entity.type
_entity.pdbx_description
1 polymer ?
#
loop_
_entity_poly.entity_id
_entity_poly.type
_entity_poly.pdbx_seq_one_letter_code
_entity_poly.pdbx_strand_id
1 'polypeptide(L)'
;MPIRPENRNRYPADWPEISLRIRTVRAAGRCECHGECGRGTHAGRCPNRNGRPAYGTGSRVVLTVAHLDHTPENCDDANLRAMCQGCHLHYDRDHHRQTAAATRRAVLEAGGQLALGTEPKGAARA
;
A
#
# COMPACT_ATOMS: atom_id res chain seq x y z
N MET A 1 6.37 -3.18 0.19
CA MET A 1 6.05 -4.58 -0.18
C MET A 1 6.97 -5.06 -1.30
N PRO A 2 7.33 -6.34 -1.39
CA PRO A 2 8.08 -6.86 -2.53
C PRO A 2 7.23 -6.77 -3.80
N ILE A 3 7.83 -6.34 -4.91
CA ILE A 3 7.18 -6.31 -6.22
C ILE A 3 7.05 -7.75 -6.70
N ARG A 4 5.82 -8.17 -7.03
CA ARG A 4 5.57 -9.49 -7.57
C ARG A 4 6.25 -9.64 -8.94
N PRO A 5 6.85 -10.80 -9.26
CA PRO A 5 7.57 -11.00 -10.53
C PRO A 5 6.76 -10.59 -11.77
N GLU A 6 5.47 -10.91 -11.80
CA GLU A 6 4.55 -10.60 -12.89
C GLU A 6 4.31 -9.10 -13.13
N ASN A 7 4.59 -8.25 -12.13
CA ASN A 7 4.38 -6.81 -12.22
C ASN A 7 5.67 -6.03 -12.50
N ARG A 8 6.82 -6.68 -12.63
CA ARG A 8 8.13 -5.99 -12.76
C ARG A 8 8.20 -5.09 -13.99
N ASN A 9 7.56 -5.50 -15.10
CA ASN A 9 7.51 -4.74 -16.35
C ASN A 9 6.69 -3.44 -16.27
N ARG A 10 5.85 -3.28 -15.24
CA ARG A 10 5.05 -2.07 -14.99
C ARG A 10 5.87 -0.93 -14.39
N TYR A 11 7.06 -1.25 -13.90
CA TYR A 11 7.99 -0.28 -13.32
C TYR A 11 9.03 0.12 -14.37
N PRO A 12 9.53 1.36 -14.34
CA PRO A 12 10.61 1.77 -15.23
C PRO A 12 11.90 1.02 -14.90
N ALA A 13 12.82 0.94 -15.87
CA ALA A 13 14.07 0.17 -15.72
C ALA A 13 14.97 0.69 -14.60
N ASP A 14 14.92 1.99 -14.31
CA ASP A 14 15.66 2.69 -13.26
C ASP A 14 14.95 2.66 -11.88
N TRP A 15 13.83 1.94 -11.75
CA TRP A 15 13.11 1.80 -10.49
C TRP A 15 14.00 1.43 -9.28
N PRO A 16 14.99 0.52 -9.38
CA PRO A 16 15.89 0.24 -8.26
C PRO A 16 16.62 1.49 -7.72
N GLU A 17 17.02 2.39 -8.62
CA GLU A 17 17.69 3.65 -8.28
C GLU A 17 16.71 4.65 -7.66
N ILE A 18 15.54 4.84 -8.29
CA ILE A 18 14.45 5.69 -7.76
C ILE A 18 14.10 5.25 -6.33
N SER A 19 13.84 3.96 -6.14
CA SER A 19 13.45 3.38 -4.86
C SER A 19 14.54 3.51 -3.80
N LEU A 20 15.82 3.39 -4.20
CA LEU A 20 16.93 3.60 -3.28
C LEU A 20 17.01 5.07 -2.85
N ARG A 21 17.05 6.01 -3.81
CA ARG A 21 17.10 7.47 -3.56
C ARG A 21 15.99 7.92 -2.63
N ILE A 22 14.75 7.50 -2.88
CA ILE A 22 13.60 7.85 -2.03
C ILE A 22 13.81 7.36 -0.60
N ARG A 23 14.26 6.12 -0.40
CA ARG A 23 14.42 5.53 0.94
C ARG A 23 15.63 6.05 1.72
N THR A 24 16.76 6.30 1.05
CA THR A 24 18.02 6.60 1.72
C THR A 24 18.37 8.08 1.69
N VAL A 25 18.16 8.76 0.57
CA VAL A 25 18.52 10.18 0.40
C VAL A 25 17.38 11.07 0.89
N ARG A 26 16.22 11.02 0.22
CA ARG A 26 15.07 11.88 0.57
C ARG A 26 14.54 11.58 1.97
N ALA A 27 14.25 10.31 2.24
CA ALA A 27 13.65 9.92 3.50
C ALA A 27 14.66 9.79 4.66
N ALA A 28 15.98 9.84 4.38
CA ALA A 28 17.07 9.65 5.34
C ALA A 28 16.91 8.37 6.19
N GLY A 29 16.43 7.29 5.56
CA GLY A 29 16.19 6.01 6.22
C GLY A 29 15.07 6.04 7.26
N ARG A 30 14.21 7.08 7.30
CA ARG A 30 13.06 7.21 8.20
C ARG A 30 11.75 7.13 7.42
N CYS A 31 10.72 6.52 7.99
CA CYS A 31 9.38 6.50 7.41
C CYS A 31 8.84 7.93 7.17
N GLU A 32 8.23 8.19 6.01
CA GLU A 32 7.58 9.45 5.60
C GLU A 32 6.07 9.46 5.85
N CYS A 33 5.51 8.42 6.48
CA CYS A 33 4.12 8.44 6.94
C CYS A 33 3.90 9.56 7.97
N HIS A 34 2.89 10.42 7.77
CA HIS A 34 2.46 11.53 8.64
C HIS A 34 1.22 11.20 9.49
N GLY A 35 0.73 9.96 9.43
CA GLY A 35 -0.49 9.55 10.14
C GLY A 35 -1.28 8.46 9.42
N GLU A 36 -0.90 8.16 8.18
CA GLU A 36 -1.50 7.10 7.36
C GLU A 36 -1.39 5.70 7.99
N CYS A 37 -0.62 5.55 9.06
CA CYS A 37 -0.52 4.30 9.81
C CYS A 37 -1.70 4.09 10.79
N GLY A 38 -2.53 5.11 11.00
CA GLY A 38 -3.68 5.07 11.90
C GLY A 38 -3.36 4.89 13.39
N ARG A 39 -2.07 4.99 13.79
CA ARG A 39 -1.64 4.71 15.18
C ARG A 39 -1.93 5.85 16.15
N GLY A 40 -1.91 7.11 15.68
CA GLY A 40 -2.21 8.27 16.51
C GLY A 40 -1.26 8.54 17.69
N THR A 41 -0.10 7.87 17.75
CA THR A 41 0.84 7.97 18.89
C THR A 41 2.08 8.82 18.62
N HIS A 42 2.19 9.44 17.44
CA HIS A 42 3.31 10.30 17.08
C HIS A 42 2.82 11.59 16.42
N ALA A 43 3.37 12.74 16.85
CA ALA A 43 2.94 14.08 16.43
C ALA A 43 3.48 14.54 15.05
N GLY A 44 4.13 13.64 14.30
CA GLY A 44 4.70 13.97 13.00
C GLY A 44 5.00 12.71 12.19
N ARG A 45 6.11 12.70 11.45
CA ARG A 45 6.53 11.50 10.70
C ARG A 45 6.67 10.29 11.62
N CYS A 46 6.24 9.12 11.17
CA CYS A 46 6.42 7.86 11.86
C CYS A 46 7.90 7.69 12.31
N PRO A 47 8.16 7.28 13.57
CA PRO A 47 9.53 7.23 14.12
C PRO A 47 10.37 6.08 13.56
N ASN A 48 9.76 5.12 12.85
CA ASN A 48 10.44 3.94 12.32
C ASN A 48 11.59 4.31 11.37
N ARG A 49 12.76 3.75 11.67
CA ARG A 49 13.98 3.86 10.84
C ARG A 49 14.38 2.50 10.30
N ASN A 50 14.85 2.46 9.06
CA ASN A 50 15.23 1.22 8.39
C ASN A 50 16.24 0.41 9.22
N GLY A 51 16.01 -0.90 9.33
CA GLY A 51 16.87 -1.83 10.08
C GLY A 51 16.78 -1.74 11.60
N ARG A 52 16.08 -0.74 12.16
CA ARG A 52 15.87 -0.61 13.61
C ARG A 52 14.63 -1.38 14.08
N PRO A 53 14.46 -1.62 15.38
CA PRO A 53 13.21 -2.14 15.93
C PRO A 53 12.03 -1.22 15.61
N ALA A 54 10.92 -1.82 15.17
CA ALA A 54 9.70 -1.10 14.84
C ALA A 54 9.04 -0.58 16.12
N TYR A 55 8.65 0.68 16.09
CA TYR A 55 7.80 1.29 17.07
C TYR A 55 6.48 0.51 17.18
N GLY A 56 6.18 0.04 18.40
CA GLY A 56 5.01 -0.77 18.74
C GLY A 56 5.31 -2.28 18.74
N THR A 57 5.84 -2.84 17.65
CA THR A 57 5.96 -4.31 17.49
C THR A 57 7.35 -4.87 17.77
N GLY A 58 8.40 -4.05 17.83
CA GLY A 58 9.79 -4.48 18.04
C GLY A 58 10.46 -5.20 16.84
N SER A 59 9.68 -5.64 15.85
CA SER A 59 10.19 -6.31 14.64
C SER A 59 11.14 -5.43 13.81
N ARG A 60 12.06 -6.03 13.05
CA ARG A 60 12.99 -5.27 12.19
C ARG A 60 12.24 -4.45 11.15
N VAL A 61 12.46 -3.13 11.14
CA VAL A 61 11.87 -2.23 10.14
C VAL A 61 12.51 -2.46 8.78
N VAL A 62 11.66 -2.59 7.76
CA VAL A 62 12.05 -2.56 6.34
C VAL A 62 11.33 -1.39 5.69
N LEU A 63 12.09 -0.43 5.16
CA LEU A 63 11.53 0.63 4.34
C LEU A 63 11.34 0.16 2.90
N THR A 64 10.19 0.53 2.36
CA THR A 64 9.78 0.32 0.97
C THR A 64 9.23 1.65 0.42
N VAL A 65 8.96 1.73 -0.88
CA VAL A 65 8.32 2.90 -1.50
C VAL A 65 6.88 2.53 -1.86
N ALA A 66 5.93 3.37 -1.44
CA ALA A 66 4.52 3.28 -1.78
C ALA A 66 4.18 4.29 -2.89
N HIS A 67 3.31 3.87 -3.82
CA HIS A 67 2.65 4.75 -4.79
C HIS A 67 1.34 5.21 -4.17
N LEU A 68 1.14 6.51 -3.99
CA LEU A 68 -0.03 7.05 -3.29
C LEU A 68 -1.33 6.85 -4.10
N ASP A 69 -1.23 6.73 -5.42
CA ASP A 69 -2.35 6.39 -6.31
C ASP A 69 -2.49 4.88 -6.59
N HIS A 70 -1.66 4.03 -5.98
CA HIS A 70 -1.57 2.59 -6.26
C HIS A 70 -1.27 2.22 -7.73
N THR A 71 -0.69 3.14 -8.51
CA THR A 71 -0.32 2.93 -9.93
C THR A 71 1.21 2.82 -10.07
N PRO A 72 1.76 1.60 -10.26
CA PRO A 72 3.20 1.34 -10.45
C PRO A 72 3.91 2.19 -11.50
N GLU A 73 3.19 2.57 -12.57
CA GLU A 73 3.72 3.34 -13.68
C GLU A 73 3.97 4.81 -13.29
N ASN A 74 3.26 5.33 -12.27
CA ASN A 74 3.35 6.72 -11.85
C ASN A 74 4.47 6.94 -10.82
N CYS A 75 5.71 7.04 -11.30
CA CYS A 75 6.90 7.25 -10.46
C CYS A 75 7.22 8.73 -10.15
N ASP A 76 6.25 9.64 -10.25
CA ASP A 76 6.45 11.04 -9.86
C ASP A 76 6.87 11.16 -8.38
N ASP A 77 7.84 12.03 -8.07
CA ASP A 77 8.38 12.18 -6.72
C ASP A 77 7.27 12.52 -5.70
N ALA A 78 6.27 13.31 -6.07
CA ALA A 78 5.14 13.64 -5.20
C ALA A 78 4.19 12.45 -4.98
N ASN A 79 4.11 11.52 -5.93
CA ASN A 79 3.32 10.29 -5.81
C ASN A 79 4.04 9.19 -5.02
N LEU A 80 5.35 9.31 -4.82
CA LEU A 80 6.14 8.32 -4.09
C LEU A 80 6.34 8.70 -2.62
N ARG A 81 6.29 7.68 -1.77
CA ARG A 81 6.57 7.84 -0.34
C ARG A 81 7.34 6.68 0.26
N ALA A 82 8.42 6.97 0.99
CA ALA A 82 9.13 5.96 1.75
C ALA A 82 8.32 5.55 3.00
N MET A 83 7.86 4.31 3.07
CA MET A 83 7.07 3.80 4.20
C MET A 83 7.71 2.54 4.80
N CYS A 84 7.63 2.43 6.13
CA CYS A 84 7.91 1.15 6.80
C CYS A 84 6.84 0.12 6.44
N GLN A 85 7.17 -1.17 6.56
CA GLN A 85 6.27 -2.24 6.17
C GLN A 85 4.89 -2.15 6.84
N GLY A 86 4.83 -1.74 8.11
CA GLY A 86 3.56 -1.59 8.82
C GLY A 86 2.73 -0.39 8.35
N CYS A 87 3.37 0.73 7.99
CA CYS A 87 2.65 1.89 7.45
C CYS A 87 2.16 1.62 6.03
N HIS A 88 3.00 1.01 5.19
CA HIS A 88 2.66 0.67 3.82
C HIS A 88 1.45 -0.29 3.78
N LEU A 89 1.48 -1.37 4.58
CA LEU A 89 0.36 -2.31 4.67
C LEU A 89 -0.93 -1.67 5.19
N HIS A 90 -0.83 -0.68 6.08
CA HIS A 90 -2.01 0.04 6.55
C HIS A 90 -2.59 0.91 5.44
N TYR A 91 -1.74 1.64 4.72
CA TYR A 91 -2.13 2.50 3.60
C TYR A 91 -2.86 1.69 2.51
N ASP A 92 -2.31 0.54 2.14
CA ASP A 92 -2.86 -0.32 1.08
C ASP A 92 -4.08 -1.13 1.52
N ARG A 93 -4.52 -1.05 2.79
CA ARG A 93 -5.54 -1.95 3.36
C ARG A 93 -6.82 -1.97 2.53
N ASP A 94 -7.34 -0.81 2.18
CA ASP A 94 -8.63 -0.71 1.50
C ASP A 94 -8.51 -1.05 0.01
N HIS A 95 -7.39 -0.68 -0.63
CA HIS A 95 -7.07 -1.14 -1.98
C HIS A 95 -6.93 -2.68 -2.04
N HIS A 96 -6.24 -3.30 -1.08
CA HIS A 96 -6.13 -4.75 -0.97
C HIS A 96 -7.48 -5.43 -0.74
N ARG A 97 -8.37 -4.85 0.08
CA ARG A 97 -9.73 -5.36 0.28
C ARG A 97 -10.53 -5.35 -1.02
N GLN A 98 -10.47 -4.26 -1.78
CA GLN A 98 -11.16 -4.12 -3.07
C GLN A 98 -10.64 -5.14 -4.09
N THR A 99 -9.32 -5.21 -4.28
CA THR A 99 -8.70 -6.14 -5.23
C THR A 99 -8.96 -7.60 -4.84
N ALA A 100 -8.88 -7.95 -3.55
CA ALA A 100 -9.20 -9.30 -3.09
C ALA A 100 -10.68 -9.67 -3.32
N ALA A 101 -11.60 -8.73 -3.11
CA ALA A 101 -13.02 -8.95 -3.41
C ALA A 101 -13.26 -9.18 -4.91
N ALA A 102 -12.64 -8.36 -5.77
CA ALA A 102 -12.72 -8.51 -7.21
C ALA A 102 -12.13 -9.84 -7.70
N THR A 103 -10.96 -10.25 -7.20
CA THR A 103 -10.36 -11.55 -7.52
C THR A 103 -11.26 -12.70 -7.09
N ARG A 104 -11.81 -12.67 -5.86
CA ARG A 104 -12.73 -13.73 -5.40
C ARG A 104 -13.98 -13.82 -6.28
N ARG A 105 -14.57 -12.68 -6.65
CA ARG A 105 -15.72 -12.65 -7.57
C ARG A 105 -15.36 -13.24 -8.93
N ALA A 106 -14.24 -12.84 -9.53
CA ALA A 106 -13.80 -13.37 -10.82
C ALA A 106 -13.56 -14.88 -10.79
N VAL A 107 -13.01 -15.42 -9.68
CA VAL A 107 -12.82 -16.86 -9.49
C VAL A 107 -14.16 -17.60 -9.39
N LEU A 108 -15.15 -17.06 -8.68
CA LEU A 108 -16.50 -17.65 -8.58
C LEU A 108 -17.23 -17.64 -9.93
N GLU A 109 -17.17 -16.51 -10.65
CA GLU A 109 -17.75 -16.36 -11.98
C GLU A 109 -17.11 -17.32 -12.99
N ALA A 110 -15.78 -17.44 -12.99
CA ALA A 110 -15.05 -18.40 -13.83
C ALA A 110 -15.37 -19.86 -13.46
N GLY A 111 -15.70 -20.12 -12.19
CA GLY A 111 -16.18 -21.40 -11.70
C GLY A 111 -17.66 -21.69 -11.98
N GLY A 112 -18.38 -20.79 -12.67
CA GLY A 112 -19.78 -20.98 -13.08
C GLY A 112 -20.82 -20.59 -12.04
N GLN A 113 -20.44 -19.89 -10.97
CA GLN A 113 -21.38 -19.37 -9.97
C GLN A 113 -21.74 -17.91 -10.29
N LEU A 114 -22.97 -17.69 -10.78
CA LEU A 114 -23.53 -16.35 -10.98
C LEU A 114 -23.86 -15.71 -9.62
N ALA A 115 -23.35 -14.50 -9.39
CA ALA A 115 -23.74 -13.70 -8.25
C ALA A 115 -25.18 -13.19 -8.44
N LEU A 116 -26.13 -13.68 -7.63
CA LEU A 116 -27.47 -13.12 -7.55
C LEU A 116 -27.37 -11.68 -6.99
N GLY A 117 -27.71 -10.69 -7.80
CA GLY A 117 -27.67 -9.29 -7.40
C GLY A 117 -28.52 -9.03 -6.15
N THR A 118 -27.92 -8.42 -5.14
CA THR A 118 -28.67 -7.77 -4.05
C THR A 118 -29.38 -6.57 -4.64
N GLU A 119 -30.64 -6.74 -5.03
CA GLU A 119 -31.52 -5.62 -5.35
C GLU A 119 -31.70 -4.75 -4.09
N PRO A 120 -31.61 -3.41 -4.19
CA PRO A 120 -31.90 -2.55 -3.05
C PRO A 120 -33.39 -2.71 -2.70
N LYS A 121 -33.67 -3.17 -1.48
CA LYS A 121 -35.03 -3.21 -0.92
C LYS A 121 -35.64 -1.81 -1.04
N GLY A 122 -36.75 -1.74 -1.76
CA GLY A 122 -37.39 -0.51 -2.20
C GLY A 122 -37.65 0.50 -1.10
N ALA A 123 -37.56 1.77 -1.49
CA ALA A 123 -38.01 2.92 -0.71
C ALA A 123 -39.50 2.76 -0.37
N ALA A 124 -39.80 2.64 0.92
CA ALA A 124 -41.15 2.86 1.42
C ALA A 124 -41.39 4.38 1.43
N ARG A 125 -42.32 4.82 0.58
CA ARG A 125 -42.91 6.17 0.63
C ARG A 125 -43.80 6.26 1.88
N ALA A 126 -43.68 7.38 2.61
CA ALA A 126 -44.70 7.94 3.48
C ALA A 126 -44.88 9.41 3.09
#